data_AF-A0A523VA52-F1
#
_entry.id   AF-A0A523VA52-F1
#
_cell.length_a   1.000
_cell.length_b   1.000
_cell.length_c   1.000
_cell.angle_alpha   90.00
_cell.angle_beta   90.00
_cell.angle_gamma   90.00
#
_symmetry.space_group_name_H-M   'P 1'
#
loop_
_entity.id
_entity.type
_entity.pdbx_description
1 polymer ?
#
loop_
_entity_poly.entity_id
_entity_poly.type
_entity_poly.pdbx_seq_one_letter_code
_entity_poly.pdbx_strand_id
1 'polypeptide(L)'
;MVGTTLPSSMILAADDRPIVAVFEIENRGSKLKREVLGNLSTYLATKLDEGGYQVIPQEQIISRLRSQRKGSYKSCYDQSCQIELGRELAAQKSLSSQILQIGSTCQLTATLYDLRKSAAELAATAGGPCTPDQMMKAIDKISIKLSEPIRKMKRESAKAISDFDKVLGEARRIKEKKKRVADAWAAVSQMATDQQIPRSTRGELLQRLLAEFPTDNPHKD
;
A
#
# COMPACT_ATOMS: atom_id res chain seq x y z
N MET A 1 30.53 10.38 -29.00
CA MET A 1 29.93 9.69 -27.84
C MET A 1 28.65 10.42 -27.49
N VAL A 2 27.50 9.83 -27.80
CA VAL A 2 26.18 10.45 -27.59
C VAL A 2 25.77 10.18 -26.14
N GLY A 3 25.73 11.23 -25.33
CA GLY A 3 25.28 11.15 -23.94
C GLY A 3 23.76 11.09 -23.88
N THR A 4 23.22 9.94 -23.51
CA THR A 4 21.79 9.76 -23.22
C THR A 4 21.48 10.30 -21.83
N THR A 5 21.04 11.56 -21.76
CA THR A 5 20.35 12.11 -20.60
C THR A 5 18.96 11.48 -20.49
N LEU A 6 18.76 10.61 -19.51
CA LEU A 6 17.43 10.07 -19.18
C LEU A 6 16.57 11.20 -18.59
N PRO A 7 15.35 11.44 -19.11
CA PRO A 7 14.47 12.43 -18.53
C PRO A 7 13.96 11.93 -17.16
N SER A 8 14.13 12.77 -16.12
CA SER A 8 13.45 12.62 -14.84
C SER A 8 11.95 12.72 -15.07
N SER A 9 11.31 11.57 -15.24
CA SER A 9 9.86 11.47 -15.25
C SER A 9 9.38 11.67 -13.82
N MET A 10 8.68 12.78 -13.57
CA MET A 10 7.89 12.96 -12.35
C MET A 10 6.84 11.85 -12.32
N ILE A 11 7.07 10.83 -11.49
CA ILE A 11 6.03 9.85 -11.16
C ILE A 11 5.02 10.60 -10.29
N LEU A 12 3.92 11.04 -10.90
CA LEU A 12 2.72 11.38 -10.14
C LEU A 12 2.36 10.14 -9.33
N ALA A 13 2.31 10.28 -8.00
CA ALA A 13 1.88 9.22 -7.11
C ALA A 13 0.43 8.86 -7.46
N ALA A 14 0.24 7.79 -8.24
CA ALA A 14 -1.06 7.19 -8.42
C ALA A 14 -1.57 6.76 -7.03
N ASP A 15 -2.85 7.00 -6.75
CA ASP A 15 -3.45 6.50 -5.52
C ASP A 15 -3.62 4.98 -5.67
N ASP A 16 -2.64 4.24 -5.16
CA ASP A 16 -2.51 2.77 -5.27
C ASP A 16 -3.55 2.00 -4.42
N ARG A 17 -4.53 2.70 -3.85
CA ARG A 17 -5.62 2.07 -3.10
C ARG A 17 -6.53 1.27 -4.05
N PRO A 18 -6.88 0.02 -3.71
CA PRO A 18 -7.76 -0.77 -4.56
C PRO A 18 -9.17 -0.18 -4.61
N ILE A 19 -9.71 -0.05 -5.83
CA ILE A 19 -11.08 0.43 -6.07
C ILE A 19 -12.09 -0.68 -5.79
N VAL A 20 -13.00 -0.46 -4.85
CA VAL A 20 -14.06 -1.40 -4.46
C VAL A 20 -15.45 -0.81 -4.71
N ALA A 21 -16.30 -1.58 -5.38
CA ALA A 21 -17.73 -1.30 -5.48
C ALA A 21 -18.46 -1.90 -4.28
N VAL A 22 -19.16 -1.07 -3.50
CA VAL A 22 -19.91 -1.50 -2.31
C VAL A 22 -21.41 -1.51 -2.61
N PHE A 23 -22.01 -2.70 -2.59
CA PHE A 23 -23.43 -2.90 -2.85
C PHE A 23 -24.27 -2.77 -1.57
N GLU A 24 -25.58 -2.56 -1.73
CA GLU A 24 -26.54 -2.53 -0.62
C GLU A 24 -26.46 -3.84 0.18
N ILE A 25 -26.48 -3.74 1.51
CA ILE A 25 -26.56 -4.91 2.39
C ILE A 25 -27.89 -5.63 2.14
N GLU A 26 -27.80 -6.89 1.73
CA GLU A 26 -28.99 -7.74 1.56
C GLU A 26 -29.54 -8.14 2.94
N ASN A 27 -30.86 -8.03 3.14
CA ASN A 27 -31.50 -8.46 4.38
C ASN A 27 -32.23 -9.78 4.20
N ARG A 28 -31.71 -10.83 4.86
CA ARG A 28 -32.28 -12.18 4.87
C ARG A 28 -32.85 -12.51 6.25
N GLY A 29 -34.08 -12.04 6.46
CA GLY A 29 -34.93 -12.44 7.59
C GLY A 29 -35.02 -11.44 8.74
N SER A 30 -34.14 -10.43 8.82
CA SER A 30 -34.21 -9.45 9.91
C SER A 30 -35.35 -8.44 9.74
N LYS A 31 -35.82 -7.86 10.85
CA LYS A 31 -36.85 -6.80 10.85
C LYS A 31 -36.27 -5.39 10.58
N LEU A 32 -35.02 -5.28 10.13
CA LEU A 32 -34.40 -4.00 9.82
C LEU A 32 -35.07 -3.35 8.61
N LYS A 33 -35.44 -2.08 8.76
CA LYS A 33 -36.07 -1.28 7.70
C LYS A 33 -35.07 -0.99 6.58
N ARG A 34 -35.58 -0.79 5.36
CA ARG A 34 -34.76 -0.48 4.18
C ARG A 34 -33.88 0.76 4.36
N GLU A 35 -34.42 1.81 4.99
CA GLU A 35 -33.67 3.03 5.31
C GLU A 35 -32.45 2.75 6.20
N VAL A 36 -32.62 1.86 7.20
CA VAL A 36 -31.52 1.45 8.08
C VAL A 36 -30.46 0.67 7.29
N LEU A 37 -30.87 -0.21 6.36
CA LEU A 37 -29.93 -0.95 5.51
C LEU A 37 -29.13 -0.01 4.60
N GLY A 38 -29.76 1.04 4.05
CA GLY A 38 -29.06 2.08 3.28
C GLY A 38 -27.99 2.76 4.13
N ASN A 39 -28.36 3.25 5.33
CA ASN A 39 -27.42 3.91 6.25
C ASN A 39 -26.27 2.98 6.67
N LEU A 40 -26.56 1.69 6.94
CA LEU A 40 -25.53 0.69 7.24
C LEU A 40 -24.61 0.43 6.05
N SER A 41 -25.13 0.44 4.82
CA SER A 41 -24.32 0.26 3.59
C SER A 41 -23.39 1.45 3.36
N THR A 42 -23.89 2.68 3.53
CA THR A 42 -23.07 3.90 3.52
C THR A 42 -22.00 3.86 4.61
N TYR A 43 -22.36 3.42 5.82
CA TYR A 43 -21.40 3.30 6.91
C TYR A 43 -20.29 2.28 6.61
N LEU A 44 -20.64 1.12 6.04
CA LEU A 44 -19.68 0.12 5.58
C LEU A 44 -18.75 0.68 4.49
N ALA A 45 -19.29 1.42 3.52
CA ALA A 45 -18.50 2.11 2.51
C ALA A 45 -17.48 3.08 3.14
N THR A 46 -17.90 3.93 4.08
CA THR A 46 -16.99 4.84 4.80
C THR A 46 -15.90 4.08 5.55
N LYS A 47 -16.24 2.97 6.22
CA LYS A 47 -15.25 2.16 6.96
C LYS A 47 -14.22 1.47 6.07
N LEU A 48 -14.58 1.14 4.83
CA LEU A 48 -13.63 0.61 3.85
C LEU A 48 -12.72 1.70 3.27
N ASP A 49 -13.24 2.92 3.05
CA ASP A 49 -12.41 4.05 2.64
C ASP A 49 -11.37 4.40 3.73
N GLU A 50 -11.80 4.50 5.00
CA GLU A 50 -10.91 4.60 6.17
C GLU A 50 -9.91 3.42 6.26
N GLY A 51 -10.33 2.25 5.78
CA GLY A 51 -9.54 1.02 5.71
C GLY A 51 -8.43 1.03 4.66
N GLY A 52 -8.46 1.98 3.72
CA GLY A 52 -7.49 2.11 2.64
C GLY A 52 -7.96 1.57 1.30
N TYR A 53 -9.26 1.35 1.11
CA TYR A 53 -9.86 1.18 -0.21
C TYR A 53 -10.17 2.55 -0.84
N GLN A 54 -10.30 2.59 -2.16
CA GLN A 54 -11.06 3.64 -2.86
C GLN A 54 -12.47 3.11 -3.08
N VAL A 55 -13.49 3.81 -2.60
CA VAL A 55 -14.85 3.26 -2.61
C VAL A 55 -15.70 3.92 -3.68
N ILE A 56 -16.40 3.11 -4.47
CA ILE A 56 -17.50 3.54 -5.32
C ILE A 56 -18.79 3.40 -4.49
N PRO A 57 -19.44 4.52 -4.09
CA PRO A 57 -20.63 4.50 -3.26
C PRO A 57 -21.83 3.84 -3.95
N GLN A 58 -22.70 3.25 -3.16
CA GLN A 58 -23.91 2.59 -3.64
C GLN A 58 -24.75 3.51 -4.53
N GLU A 59 -24.90 4.79 -4.20
CA GLU A 59 -25.73 5.74 -4.96
C GLU A 59 -25.20 5.93 -6.39
N GLN A 60 -23.88 5.90 -6.56
CA GLN A 60 -23.25 5.97 -7.88
C GLN A 60 -23.54 4.69 -8.68
N ILE A 61 -23.47 3.53 -8.04
CA ILE A 61 -23.84 2.24 -8.62
C ILE A 61 -25.30 2.27 -9.10
N ILE A 62 -26.22 2.75 -8.25
CA ILE A 62 -27.65 2.89 -8.55
C ILE A 62 -27.89 3.83 -9.73
N SER A 63 -27.22 4.98 -9.77
CA SER A 63 -27.40 5.97 -10.84
C SER A 63 -26.98 5.40 -12.21
N ARG A 64 -25.91 4.60 -12.24
CA ARG A 64 -25.39 3.94 -13.44
C ARG A 64 -26.29 2.81 -13.89
N LEU A 65 -26.81 2.01 -12.96
CA LEU A 65 -27.84 1.00 -13.25
C LEU A 65 -29.10 1.62 -13.89
N ARG A 66 -29.56 2.77 -13.37
CA ARG A 66 -30.73 3.47 -13.93
C ARG A 66 -30.48 4.05 -15.32
N SER A 67 -29.28 4.52 -15.61
CA SER A 67 -28.95 5.06 -16.93
C SER A 67 -28.72 3.96 -17.98
N GLN A 68 -28.20 2.80 -17.57
CA GLN A 68 -27.89 1.69 -18.49
C GLN A 68 -29.07 0.71 -18.69
N ARG A 69 -29.96 0.54 -17.70
CA ARG A 69 -31.13 -0.37 -17.81
C ARG A 69 -32.44 0.42 -17.66
N LYS A 70 -33.18 0.60 -18.76
CA LYS A 70 -34.56 1.13 -18.80
C LYS A 70 -35.61 0.27 -18.05
N GLY A 71 -35.20 -0.77 -17.31
CA GLY A 71 -36.11 -1.70 -16.63
C GLY A 71 -35.52 -2.27 -15.35
N SER A 72 -36.30 -2.16 -14.27
CA SER A 72 -36.16 -2.84 -12.98
C SER A 72 -34.82 -2.70 -12.24
N TYR A 73 -34.74 -1.71 -11.36
CA TYR A 73 -33.74 -1.57 -10.29
C TYR A 73 -33.67 -2.78 -9.33
N LYS A 74 -34.69 -3.66 -9.34
CA LYS A 74 -34.90 -4.70 -8.32
C LYS A 74 -34.06 -5.98 -8.51
N SER A 75 -33.34 -6.15 -9.63
CA SER A 75 -32.76 -7.46 -10.00
C SER A 75 -31.27 -7.67 -9.71
N CYS A 76 -30.50 -6.66 -9.28
CA CYS A 76 -29.04 -6.79 -9.16
C CYS A 76 -28.55 -7.08 -7.74
N TYR A 77 -29.11 -8.11 -7.10
CA TYR A 77 -28.60 -8.64 -5.83
C TYR A 77 -27.72 -9.89 -6.01
N ASP A 78 -27.80 -10.54 -7.18
CA ASP A 78 -27.01 -11.74 -7.46
C ASP A 78 -25.53 -11.42 -7.68
N GLN A 79 -24.66 -12.32 -7.20
CA GLN A 79 -23.20 -12.19 -7.30
C GLN A 79 -22.72 -11.94 -8.73
N SER A 80 -23.28 -12.63 -9.73
CA SER A 80 -22.93 -12.47 -11.13
C SER A 80 -23.20 -11.04 -11.63
N CYS A 81 -24.36 -10.48 -11.25
CA CYS A 81 -24.73 -9.11 -11.59
C CYS A 81 -23.79 -8.09 -10.94
N GLN A 82 -23.44 -8.30 -9.66
CA GLN A 82 -22.53 -7.42 -8.93
C GLN A 82 -21.10 -7.44 -9.49
N ILE A 83 -20.63 -8.60 -9.97
CA ILE A 83 -19.31 -8.72 -10.61
C ILE A 83 -19.28 -8.00 -11.95
N GLU A 84 -20.29 -8.21 -12.80
CA GLU A 84 -20.40 -7.54 -14.11
C GLU A 84 -20.45 -6.02 -13.94
N LEU A 85 -21.34 -5.55 -13.06
CA LEU A 85 -21.50 -4.12 -12.82
C LEU A 85 -20.26 -3.48 -12.19
N GLY A 86 -19.61 -4.17 -11.25
CA GLY A 86 -18.36 -3.69 -10.67
C GLY A 86 -17.30 -3.44 -11.74
N ARG A 87 -17.19 -4.33 -12.74
CA ARG A 87 -16.26 -4.16 -13.86
C ARG A 87 -16.61 -2.95 -14.73
N GLU A 88 -17.88 -2.74 -15.03
CA GLU A 88 -18.33 -1.56 -15.79
C GLU A 88 -18.00 -0.24 -15.09
N LEU A 89 -17.98 -0.25 -13.76
CA LEU A 89 -17.61 0.89 -12.92
C LEU A 89 -16.10 1.06 -12.73
N ALA A 90 -15.29 0.31 -13.48
CA ALA A 90 -13.84 0.24 -13.33
C ALA A 90 -13.38 -0.11 -11.91
N ALA A 91 -14.23 -0.80 -11.14
CA ALA A 91 -13.83 -1.33 -9.85
C ALA A 91 -12.86 -2.50 -10.07
N GLN A 92 -11.88 -2.60 -9.18
CA GLN A 92 -10.98 -3.75 -9.14
C GLN A 92 -11.58 -4.88 -8.31
N LYS A 93 -12.44 -4.52 -7.36
CA LYS A 93 -13.09 -5.42 -6.41
C LYS A 93 -14.57 -5.10 -6.27
N SER A 94 -15.37 -6.10 -5.92
CA SER A 94 -16.76 -5.89 -5.47
C SER A 94 -16.96 -6.46 -4.08
N LEU A 95 -17.77 -5.79 -3.27
CA LEU A 95 -18.16 -6.25 -1.95
C LEU A 95 -19.64 -6.63 -1.95
N SER A 96 -19.91 -7.92 -1.77
CA SER A 96 -21.24 -8.41 -1.46
C SER A 96 -21.39 -8.51 0.06
N SER A 97 -22.51 -8.03 0.60
CA SER A 97 -22.78 -8.12 2.03
C SER A 97 -24.24 -8.48 2.30
N GLN A 98 -24.46 -9.30 3.33
CA GLN A 98 -25.79 -9.76 3.71
C GLN A 98 -25.90 -9.92 5.24
N ILE A 99 -27.08 -9.60 5.77
CA ILE A 99 -27.50 -9.86 7.15
C ILE A 99 -28.39 -11.10 7.14
N LEU A 100 -27.94 -12.15 7.80
CA LEU A 100 -28.67 -13.41 7.99
C LEU A 100 -29.24 -13.46 9.40
N GLN A 101 -30.56 -13.57 9.55
CA GLN A 101 -31.15 -13.85 10.85
C GLN A 101 -31.06 -15.36 11.17
N ILE A 102 -30.37 -15.69 12.26
CA ILE A 102 -30.18 -17.05 12.77
C ILE A 102 -30.70 -17.08 14.21
N GLY A 103 -31.87 -17.68 14.40
CA GLY A 103 -32.59 -17.64 15.67
C GLY A 103 -32.94 -16.21 16.09
N SER A 104 -32.48 -15.80 17.28
CA SER A 104 -32.65 -14.45 17.84
C SER A 104 -31.53 -13.48 17.47
N THR A 105 -30.56 -13.91 16.66
CA THR A 105 -29.35 -13.14 16.34
C THR A 105 -29.21 -12.89 14.84
N CYS A 106 -28.42 -11.89 14.49
CA CYS A 106 -28.08 -11.55 13.12
C CYS A 106 -26.58 -11.74 12.90
N GLN A 107 -26.24 -12.35 11.77
CA GLN A 107 -24.87 -12.45 11.25
C GLN A 107 -24.73 -11.56 10.03
N LEU A 108 -23.84 -10.57 10.12
CA LEU A 108 -23.38 -9.81 8.97
C LEU A 108 -22.22 -10.57 8.34
N THR A 109 -22.37 -10.92 7.08
CA THR A 109 -21.33 -11.56 6.27
C THR A 109 -21.00 -10.64 5.11
N ALA A 110 -19.72 -10.49 4.82
CA ALA A 110 -19.22 -9.71 3.70
C ALA A 110 -18.16 -10.49 2.95
N THR A 111 -18.25 -10.52 1.63
CA THR A 111 -17.32 -11.21 0.74
C THR A 111 -16.80 -10.23 -0.29
N LEU A 112 -15.49 -10.11 -0.34
CA LEU A 112 -14.75 -9.29 -1.29
C LEU A 112 -14.32 -10.18 -2.46
N TYR A 113 -14.73 -9.80 -3.67
CA TYR A 113 -14.37 -10.48 -4.90
C TYR A 113 -13.32 -9.70 -5.67
N ASP A 114 -12.31 -10.40 -6.17
CA ASP A 114 -11.39 -9.88 -7.19
C ASP A 114 -12.10 -9.95 -8.55
N LEU A 115 -12.40 -8.78 -9.12
CA LEU A 115 -13.15 -8.70 -10.38
C LEU A 115 -12.30 -9.11 -11.58
N ARG A 116 -10.97 -9.10 -11.49
CA ARG A 116 -10.11 -9.62 -12.56
C ARG A 116 -10.13 -11.15 -12.56
N LYS A 117 -10.11 -11.77 -11.38
CA LYS A 117 -10.09 -13.23 -11.20
C LYS A 117 -11.48 -13.86 -11.18
N SER A 118 -12.55 -13.07 -11.08
CA SER A 118 -13.92 -13.54 -10.85
C SER A 118 -14.04 -14.44 -9.61
N ALA A 119 -13.23 -14.22 -8.58
CA ALA A 119 -13.09 -15.13 -7.45
C ALA A 119 -13.17 -14.38 -6.11
N ALA A 120 -13.71 -15.05 -5.09
CA ALA A 120 -13.66 -14.54 -3.73
C ALA A 120 -12.20 -14.47 -3.27
N GLU A 121 -11.80 -13.30 -2.77
CA GLU A 121 -10.45 -13.04 -2.27
C GLU A 121 -10.41 -13.04 -0.75
N LEU A 122 -11.44 -12.48 -0.12
CA LEU A 122 -11.53 -12.37 1.33
C LEU A 122 -12.98 -12.38 1.78
N ALA A 123 -13.23 -12.92 2.96
CA ALA A 123 -14.53 -12.85 3.60
C ALA A 123 -14.38 -12.53 5.09
N ALA A 124 -15.36 -11.81 5.63
CA ALA A 124 -15.42 -11.48 7.03
C ALA A 124 -16.85 -11.62 7.54
N THR A 125 -16.97 -12.09 8.78
CA THR A 125 -18.24 -12.22 9.48
C THR A 125 -18.16 -11.62 10.88
N ALA A 126 -19.28 -11.07 11.33
CA ALA A 126 -19.51 -10.64 12.69
C ALA A 126 -21.02 -10.63 12.97
N GLY A 127 -21.42 -10.88 14.21
CA GLY A 127 -22.83 -10.96 14.57
C GLY A 127 -23.15 -10.43 15.96
N GLY A 128 -24.44 -10.41 16.25
CA GLY A 128 -25.02 -9.93 17.49
C GLY A 128 -26.55 -9.87 17.41
N PRO A 129 -27.22 -9.21 18.36
CA PRO A 129 -28.64 -8.91 18.25
C PRO A 129 -28.98 -8.19 16.92
N CYS A 130 -30.18 -8.42 16.38
CA CYS A 130 -30.66 -7.80 15.15
C CYS A 130 -31.08 -6.32 15.33
N THR A 131 -30.22 -5.51 15.93
CA THR A 131 -30.45 -4.07 16.15
C THR A 131 -29.47 -3.22 15.34
N PRO A 132 -29.84 -1.98 14.97
CA PRO A 132 -28.96 -1.07 14.23
C PRO A 132 -27.57 -0.92 14.88
N ASP A 133 -27.53 -0.67 16.20
CA ASP A 133 -26.28 -0.48 16.95
C ASP A 133 -25.35 -1.68 16.89
N GLN A 134 -25.93 -2.89 16.93
CA GLN A 134 -25.14 -4.12 16.88
C GLN A 134 -24.65 -4.41 15.47
N MET A 135 -25.42 -4.04 14.44
CA MET A 135 -24.96 -4.12 13.05
C MET A 135 -23.85 -3.11 12.76
N MET A 136 -23.88 -1.91 13.33
CA MET A 136 -22.75 -0.97 13.25
C MET A 136 -21.47 -1.57 13.85
N LYS A 137 -21.55 -2.16 15.05
CA LYS A 137 -20.42 -2.85 15.67
C LYS A 137 -19.93 -4.04 14.84
N ALA A 138 -20.83 -4.74 14.16
CA ALA A 138 -20.47 -5.81 13.24
C ALA A 138 -19.71 -5.26 12.02
N ILE A 139 -20.17 -4.14 11.45
CA ILE A 139 -19.50 -3.41 10.35
C ILE A 139 -18.09 -3.01 10.74
N ASP A 140 -17.88 -2.45 11.93
CA ASP A 140 -16.53 -2.08 12.40
C ASP A 140 -15.60 -3.30 12.39
N LYS A 141 -16.06 -4.41 12.96
CA LYS A 141 -15.28 -5.66 13.04
C LYS A 141 -14.95 -6.22 11.65
N ILE A 142 -15.92 -6.27 10.74
CA ILE A 142 -15.67 -6.82 9.40
C ILE A 142 -14.77 -5.88 8.59
N SER A 143 -14.93 -4.56 8.70
CA SER A 143 -14.15 -3.59 7.94
C SER A 143 -12.67 -3.64 8.34
N ILE A 144 -12.38 -3.84 9.63
CA ILE A 144 -11.01 -4.07 10.11
C ILE A 144 -10.42 -5.32 9.47
N LYS A 145 -11.14 -6.46 9.49
CA LYS A 145 -10.69 -7.72 8.88
C LYS A 145 -10.47 -7.57 7.37
N LEU A 146 -11.41 -6.93 6.67
CA LEU A 146 -11.34 -6.71 5.22
C LEU A 146 -10.18 -5.79 4.81
N SER A 147 -9.73 -4.91 5.71
CA SER A 147 -8.65 -3.96 5.46
C SER A 147 -7.28 -4.48 5.91
N GLU A 148 -7.22 -5.63 6.57
CA GLU A 148 -5.97 -6.17 7.13
C GLU A 148 -4.89 -6.44 6.07
N PRO A 149 -5.19 -7.03 4.90
CA PRO A 149 -4.18 -7.24 3.86
C PRO A 149 -3.58 -5.92 3.35
N ILE A 150 -4.40 -4.87 3.17
CA ILE A 150 -3.94 -3.54 2.74
C ILE A 150 -3.03 -2.93 3.81
N ARG A 151 -3.42 -3.01 5.08
CA ARG A 151 -2.62 -2.52 6.20
C ARG A 151 -1.29 -3.26 6.31
N LYS A 152 -1.28 -4.57 6.08
CA LYS A 152 -0.06 -5.38 6.05
C LYS A 152 0.87 -4.93 4.93
N MET A 153 0.35 -4.83 3.71
CA MET A 153 1.11 -4.36 2.54
C MET A 153 1.73 -2.97 2.80
N LYS A 154 0.96 -2.00 3.31
CA LYS A 154 1.48 -0.66 3.65
C LYS A 154 2.64 -0.71 4.65
N ARG A 155 2.55 -1.57 5.68
CA ARG A 155 3.64 -1.74 6.66
C ARG A 155 4.88 -2.36 6.03
N GLU A 156 4.71 -3.35 5.17
CA GLU A 156 5.82 -4.00 4.46
C GLU A 156 6.53 -3.04 3.50
N SER A 157 5.76 -2.24 2.73
CA SER A 157 6.33 -1.20 1.86
C SER A 157 7.08 -0.14 2.66
N ALA A 158 6.53 0.34 3.78
CA ALA A 158 7.19 1.32 4.63
C ALA A 158 8.51 0.78 5.22
N LYS A 159 8.52 -0.50 5.62
CA LYS A 159 9.73 -1.18 6.07
C LYS A 159 10.78 -1.27 4.96
N ALA A 160 10.38 -1.65 3.75
CA ALA A 160 11.29 -1.77 2.62
C ALA A 160 11.96 -0.43 2.26
N ILE A 161 11.19 0.67 2.26
CA ILE A 161 11.72 2.02 2.06
C ILE A 161 12.74 2.36 3.16
N SER A 162 12.38 2.13 4.42
CA SER A 162 13.29 2.40 5.55
C SER A 162 14.59 1.59 5.46
N ASP A 163 14.52 0.34 5.03
CA ASP A 163 15.71 -0.51 4.89
C ASP A 163 16.58 -0.06 3.71
N PHE A 164 15.98 0.38 2.60
CA PHE A 164 16.70 0.97 1.47
C PHE A 164 17.42 2.29 1.85
N ASP A 165 16.78 3.15 2.63
CA ASP A 165 17.39 4.40 3.12
C ASP A 165 18.63 4.13 3.98
N LYS A 166 18.64 3.06 4.77
CA LYS A 166 19.84 2.63 5.54
C LYS A 166 20.98 2.24 4.61
N VAL A 167 20.69 1.44 3.58
CA VAL A 167 21.69 1.02 2.58
C VAL A 167 22.27 2.25 1.88
N LEU A 168 21.44 3.22 1.48
CA LEU A 168 21.92 4.48 0.90
C LEU A 168 22.80 5.28 1.87
N GLY A 169 22.44 5.30 3.16
CA GLY A 169 23.25 5.93 4.21
C GLY A 169 24.62 5.28 4.34
N GLU A 170 24.70 3.95 4.36
CA GLU A 170 25.96 3.20 4.41
C GLU A 170 26.80 3.43 3.15
N ALA A 171 26.19 3.39 1.97
CA ALA A 171 26.88 3.65 0.71
C ALA A 171 27.49 5.06 0.67
N ARG A 172 26.78 6.08 1.19
CA ARG A 172 27.31 7.44 1.32
C ARG A 172 28.52 7.49 2.24
N ARG A 173 28.45 6.84 3.42
CA ARG A 173 29.59 6.76 4.36
C ARG A 173 30.81 6.07 3.75
N ILE A 174 30.59 4.97 3.02
CA ILE A 174 31.68 4.26 2.33
C ILE A 174 32.30 5.16 1.24
N LYS A 175 31.47 5.85 0.45
CA LYS A 175 31.94 6.78 -0.57
C LYS A 175 32.75 7.93 0.04
N GLU A 176 32.28 8.52 1.13
CA GLU A 176 33.00 9.56 1.86
C GLU A 176 34.32 9.06 2.44
N LYS A 177 34.34 7.86 3.04
CA LYS A 177 35.59 7.23 3.51
C LYS A 177 36.58 7.04 2.37
N LYS A 178 36.16 6.45 1.24
CA LYS A 178 37.02 6.25 0.07
C LYS A 178 37.57 7.58 -0.47
N LYS A 179 36.73 8.62 -0.53
CA LYS A 179 37.18 9.96 -0.93
C LYS A 179 38.23 10.50 0.04
N ARG A 180 37.99 10.44 1.36
CA ARG A 180 38.95 10.90 2.38
C ARG A 180 40.29 10.18 2.28
N VAL A 181 40.28 8.88 2.03
CA VAL A 181 41.50 8.08 1.83
C VAL A 181 42.24 8.53 0.57
N ALA A 182 41.52 8.73 -0.55
CA ALA A 182 42.11 9.21 -1.80
C ALA A 182 42.72 10.61 -1.65
N ASP A 183 42.00 11.53 -0.97
CA ASP A 183 42.48 12.89 -0.68
C ASP A 183 43.75 12.85 0.20
N ALA A 184 43.80 11.95 1.20
CA ALA A 184 44.98 11.76 2.05
C ALA A 184 46.19 11.22 1.27
N TRP A 185 45.98 10.25 0.37
CA TRP A 185 47.03 9.74 -0.51
C TRP A 185 47.56 10.80 -1.48
N ALA A 186 46.68 11.61 -2.08
CA ALA A 186 47.08 12.69 -2.96
C ALA A 186 47.98 13.71 -2.24
N ALA A 187 47.62 14.09 -1.01
CA ALA A 187 48.42 15.00 -0.19
C ALA A 187 49.81 14.44 0.14
N VAL A 188 49.90 13.16 0.55
CA VAL A 188 51.19 12.52 0.84
C VAL A 188 52.03 12.34 -0.41
N SER A 189 51.44 12.01 -1.56
CA SER A 189 52.15 11.91 -2.85
C SER A 189 52.77 13.25 -3.27
N GLN A 190 52.02 14.35 -3.09
CA GLN A 190 52.54 15.70 -3.34
C GLN A 190 53.72 16.02 -2.41
N MET A 191 53.61 15.73 -1.12
CA MET A 191 54.72 15.92 -0.16
C MET A 191 55.92 15.01 -0.45
N ALA A 192 55.70 13.80 -0.96
CA ALA A 192 56.76 12.86 -1.29
C ALA A 192 57.60 13.32 -2.50
N THR A 193 57.01 14.08 -3.41
CA THR A 193 57.68 14.62 -4.61
C THR A 193 58.29 16.01 -4.39
N ASP A 194 57.94 16.68 -3.29
CA ASP A 194 58.52 17.96 -2.91
C ASP A 194 59.99 17.83 -2.48
N GLN A 195 60.88 18.46 -3.24
CA GLN A 195 62.32 18.46 -2.97
C GLN A 195 62.72 19.36 -1.80
N GLN A 196 61.85 20.28 -1.37
CA GLN A 196 62.08 21.12 -0.20
C GLN A 196 61.89 20.36 1.12
N ILE A 197 61.21 19.21 1.09
CA ILE A 197 60.97 18.38 2.27
C ILE A 197 62.11 17.35 2.42
N PRO A 198 62.77 17.31 3.60
CA PRO A 198 63.81 16.31 3.88
C PRO A 198 63.33 14.88 3.61
N ARG A 199 64.20 14.06 3.04
CA ARG A 199 63.87 12.67 2.67
C ARG A 199 63.39 11.83 3.85
N SER A 200 63.95 12.04 5.03
CA SER A 200 63.53 11.38 6.28
C SER A 200 62.09 11.72 6.65
N THR A 201 61.72 13.00 6.57
CA THR A 201 60.36 13.48 6.84
C THR A 201 59.35 12.91 5.84
N ARG A 202 59.71 12.81 4.56
CA ARG A 202 58.85 12.17 3.54
C ARG A 202 58.59 10.69 3.86
N GLY A 203 59.60 9.96 4.31
CA GLY A 203 59.46 8.57 4.75
C GLY A 203 58.55 8.41 5.97
N GLU A 204 58.68 9.30 6.96
CA GLU A 204 57.85 9.30 8.16
C GLU A 204 56.37 9.60 7.85
N LEU A 205 56.09 10.58 6.99
CA LEU A 205 54.72 10.91 6.58
C LEU A 205 54.03 9.73 5.86
N LEU A 206 54.77 9.02 5.00
CA LEU A 206 54.26 7.81 4.35
C LEU A 206 53.97 6.69 5.37
N GLN A 207 54.86 6.47 6.34
CA GLN A 207 54.63 5.48 7.39
C GLN A 207 53.40 5.80 8.24
N ARG A 208 53.21 7.07 8.61
CA ARG A 208 52.01 7.52 9.36
C ARG A 208 50.73 7.28 8.56
N LEU A 209 50.73 7.57 7.27
CA LEU A 209 49.58 7.30 6.40
C LEU A 209 49.26 5.79 6.32
N LEU A 210 50.28 4.96 6.12
CA LEU A 210 50.12 3.50 6.05
C LEU A 210 49.66 2.89 7.39
N ALA A 211 50.01 3.51 8.53
CA ALA A 211 49.51 3.10 9.84
C ALA A 211 48.02 3.43 10.03
N GLU A 212 47.58 4.59 9.53
CA GLU A 212 46.17 5.01 9.61
C GLU A 212 45.27 4.25 8.60
N PHE A 213 45.82 3.89 7.44
CA PHE A 213 45.10 3.20 6.36
C PHE A 213 45.80 1.89 5.93
N PRO A 214 45.92 0.89 6.82
CA PRO A 214 46.74 -0.30 6.61
C PRO A 214 46.27 -1.19 5.45
N THR A 215 45.00 -1.10 5.09
CA THR A 215 44.37 -1.92 4.03
C THR A 215 44.05 -1.15 2.76
N ASP A 216 44.21 0.18 2.75
CA ASP A 216 43.76 1.05 1.65
C ASP A 216 44.94 1.65 0.86
N ASN A 217 46.02 0.88 0.68
CA ASN A 217 47.16 1.30 -0.15
C ASN A 217 46.86 1.00 -1.64
N PRO A 218 46.70 2.01 -2.51
CA PRO A 218 46.36 1.83 -3.93
C PRO A 218 47.49 1.22 -4.78
N HIS A 219 48.68 1.00 -4.20
CA HIS A 219 49.85 0.39 -4.85
C HIS A 219 50.18 -0.99 -4.28
N LYS A 220 49.28 -1.57 -3.49
CA LYS A 220 49.40 -2.92 -2.95
C LYS A 220 48.48 -3.83 -3.77
N ASP A 221 49.02 -4.37 -4.86
CA ASP A 221 48.38 -5.45 -5.63
C ASP A 221 48.25 -6.72 -4.78
#